data_AF-A0A952FH90-F1
#
_entry.id   AF-A0A952FH90-F1
#
_cell.length_a   1.000
_cell.length_b   1.000
_cell.length_c   1.000
_cell.angle_alpha   90.00
_cell.angle_beta   90.00
_cell.angle_gamma   90.00
#
_symmetry.space_group_name_H-M   'P 1'
#
loop_
_entity.id
_entity.type
_entity.pdbx_description
1 polymer ?
#
loop_
_entity_poly.entity_id
_entity_poly.type
_entity_poly.pdbx_seq_one_letter_code
_entity_poly.pdbx_strand_id
1 'polypeptide(L)'
;MSRGDLQRGGMRRGLIFLLCLGWFVVTMFPIYWTLITSFKPPTAVSGGPTYLPWIDFEPTLQAWVDALSGVRGNFITPFVNSTLIGLAATALSVALGSMAAYALVRFPFQVRLLAGVAFAVVAIGGFLLLQDVLGLKRVPALGGALVAALAVSIALNALRLPGPVLGNDDVVFWFVSQRMFPPIVTAFALYLLY
;
A
#
# COMPACT_ATOMS: atom_id res chain seq x y z
N MET A 1 -24.22 18.28 37.49
CA MET A 1 -23.86 17.00 36.85
C MET A 1 -24.17 15.89 37.83
N SER A 2 -25.18 15.07 37.56
CA SER A 2 -25.68 14.07 38.53
C SER A 2 -24.78 12.82 38.53
N ARG A 3 -24.58 12.19 39.69
CA ARG A 3 -23.79 10.94 39.85
C ARG A 3 -24.23 9.83 38.88
N GLY A 4 -25.48 9.84 38.42
CA GLY A 4 -26.02 8.89 37.43
C GLY A 4 -25.43 9.03 36.02
N ASP A 5 -25.04 10.24 35.60
CA ASP A 5 -24.44 10.50 34.28
C ASP A 5 -22.99 9.98 34.22
N LEU A 6 -22.27 10.07 35.35
CA LEU A 6 -20.92 9.54 35.50
C LEU A 6 -20.90 8.00 35.46
N GLN A 7 -21.89 7.34 36.08
CA GLN A 7 -22.00 5.87 36.07
C GLN A 7 -22.39 5.31 34.69
N ARG A 8 -23.33 5.95 33.97
CA ARG A 8 -23.69 5.56 32.59
C ARG A 8 -22.52 5.73 31.62
N GLY A 9 -21.71 6.78 31.80
CA GLY A 9 -20.46 6.98 31.05
C GLY A 9 -19.42 5.89 31.31
N GLY A 10 -19.26 5.45 32.56
CA GLY A 10 -18.34 4.38 32.95
C GLY A 10 -18.71 3.01 32.35
N MET A 11 -19.99 2.64 32.41
CA MET A 11 -20.49 1.37 31.84
C MET A 11 -20.33 1.33 30.31
N ARG A 12 -20.66 2.42 29.62
CA ARG A 12 -20.48 2.52 28.16
C ARG A 12 -19.00 2.43 27.76
N ARG A 13 -18.11 3.08 28.51
CA ARG A 13 -16.66 2.95 28.28
C ARG A 13 -16.19 1.51 28.52
N GLY A 14 -16.63 0.87 29.59
CA GLY A 14 -16.31 -0.54 29.87
C GLY A 14 -16.74 -1.48 28.75
N LEU A 15 -17.96 -1.28 28.21
CA LEU A 15 -18.45 -2.05 27.07
C LEU A 15 -17.60 -1.80 25.81
N ILE A 16 -17.27 -0.54 25.51
CA ILE A 16 -16.39 -0.21 24.37
C ILE A 16 -15.01 -0.86 24.54
N PHE A 17 -14.42 -0.81 25.73
CA PHE A 17 -13.15 -1.47 26.01
C PHE A 17 -13.23 -2.98 25.83
N LEU A 18 -14.29 -3.64 26.31
CA LEU A 18 -14.52 -5.07 26.11
C LEU A 18 -14.67 -5.42 24.63
N LEU A 19 -15.41 -4.61 23.85
CA LEU A 19 -15.56 -4.80 22.41
C LEU A 19 -14.24 -4.62 21.67
N CYS A 20 -13.47 -3.57 22.01
CA CYS A 20 -12.14 -3.34 21.45
C CYS A 20 -11.17 -4.46 21.82
N LEU A 21 -11.22 -4.98 23.05
CA LEU A 21 -10.39 -6.08 23.51
C LEU A 21 -10.76 -7.39 22.79
N GLY A 22 -12.06 -7.68 22.66
CA GLY A 22 -12.53 -8.82 21.88
C GLY A 22 -12.06 -8.75 20.43
N TRP A 23 -12.18 -7.57 19.81
CA TRP A 23 -11.69 -7.34 18.45
C TRP A 23 -10.16 -7.45 18.33
N PHE A 24 -9.42 -6.98 19.34
CA PHE A 24 -7.98 -7.13 19.42
C PHE A 24 -7.58 -8.61 19.44
N VAL A 25 -8.27 -9.45 20.21
CA VAL A 25 -7.99 -10.90 20.24
C VAL A 25 -8.23 -11.53 18.87
N VAL A 26 -9.34 -11.19 18.21
CA VAL A 26 -9.66 -11.70 16.86
C VAL A 26 -8.59 -11.32 15.83
N THR A 27 -8.11 -10.08 15.87
CA THR A 27 -7.09 -9.60 14.92
C THR A 27 -5.67 -10.07 15.26
N MET A 28 -5.38 -10.35 16.52
CA MET A 28 -4.09 -10.93 16.95
C MET A 28 -4.00 -12.43 16.74
N PHE A 29 -5.11 -13.15 16.66
CA PHE A 29 -5.11 -14.61 16.51
C PHE A 29 -4.28 -15.11 15.30
N PRO A 30 -4.39 -14.54 14.07
CA PRO A 30 -3.56 -14.95 12.94
C PRO A 30 -2.06 -14.69 13.16
N ILE A 31 -1.71 -13.61 13.86
CA ILE A 31 -0.32 -13.28 14.17
C ILE A 31 0.23 -14.28 15.19
N TYR A 32 -0.53 -14.56 16.24
CA TYR A 32 -0.22 -15.61 17.21
C TYR A 32 0.00 -16.95 16.52
N TRP A 33 -0.92 -17.35 15.63
CA TRP A 33 -0.84 -18.61 14.92
C TRP A 33 0.41 -18.71 14.02
N THR A 34 0.75 -17.63 13.32
CA THR A 34 1.97 -17.56 12.51
C THR A 34 3.22 -17.70 13.38
N LEU A 35 3.24 -17.02 14.53
CA LEU A 35 4.37 -17.03 15.46
C LEU A 35 4.60 -18.43 16.05
N ILE A 36 3.56 -19.08 16.57
CA ILE A 36 3.71 -20.44 17.12
C ILE A 36 4.09 -21.46 16.05
N THR A 37 3.61 -21.27 14.81
CA THR A 37 3.92 -22.16 13.69
C THR A 37 5.40 -22.10 13.31
N SER A 38 6.06 -20.94 13.50
CA SER A 38 7.51 -20.83 13.31
C SER A 38 8.35 -21.70 14.26
N PHE A 39 7.76 -22.15 15.38
CA PHE A 39 8.40 -23.04 16.36
C PHE A 39 7.91 -24.48 16.29
N LYS A 40 7.01 -24.83 15.37
CA LYS A 40 6.52 -26.21 15.23
C LYS A 40 7.54 -27.10 14.52
N PRO A 41 7.70 -28.37 14.95
CA PRO A 41 8.46 -29.34 14.17
C PRO A 41 7.72 -29.66 12.86
N PRO A 42 8.43 -30.00 11.76
CA PRO A 42 7.83 -30.23 10.44
C PRO A 42 6.69 -31.27 10.45
N THR A 43 6.80 -32.29 11.30
CA THR A 43 5.80 -33.35 11.48
C THR A 43 4.51 -32.86 12.16
N ALA A 44 4.59 -31.86 13.03
CA ALA A 44 3.42 -31.26 13.70
C ALA A 44 2.73 -30.18 12.84
N VAL A 45 3.37 -29.72 11.76
CA VAL A 45 2.76 -28.81 10.78
C VAL A 45 1.85 -29.59 9.82
N SER A 46 2.25 -30.79 9.40
CA SER A 46 1.48 -31.65 8.48
C SER A 46 0.47 -32.57 9.18
N GLY A 47 0.58 -32.74 10.50
CA GLY A 47 -0.22 -33.69 11.29
C GLY A 47 -1.60 -33.22 11.77
N GLY A 48 -1.96 -31.95 11.61
CA GLY A 48 -3.29 -31.43 12.00
C GLY A 48 -3.26 -30.05 12.70
N PRO A 49 -4.45 -29.53 13.10
CA PRO A 49 -4.58 -28.21 13.70
C PRO A 49 -4.15 -28.20 15.17
N THR A 50 -2.87 -27.94 15.42
CA THR A 50 -2.30 -27.73 16.76
C THR A 50 -2.18 -26.23 17.06
N TYR A 51 -2.49 -25.77 18.27
CA TYR A 51 -2.48 -24.32 18.59
C TYR A 51 -1.76 -23.99 19.89
N LEU A 52 -1.62 -24.93 20.82
CA LEU A 52 -1.03 -24.70 22.13
C LEU A 52 0.38 -25.30 22.20
N PRO A 53 1.43 -24.47 22.37
CA PRO A 53 2.78 -24.99 22.59
C PRO A 53 2.85 -25.78 23.91
N TRP A 54 3.72 -26.80 23.97
CA TRP A 54 3.91 -27.74 25.10
C TRP A 54 2.73 -28.68 25.42
N ILE A 55 1.53 -28.40 24.93
CA ILE A 55 0.37 -29.28 25.06
C ILE A 55 0.17 -30.08 23.77
N ASP A 56 0.18 -29.40 22.61
CA ASP A 56 -0.08 -30.02 21.32
C ASP A 56 1.22 -30.39 20.55
N PHE A 57 2.32 -29.71 20.85
CA PHE A 57 3.63 -29.95 20.21
C PHE A 57 4.79 -29.44 21.08
N GLU A 58 5.96 -30.07 20.94
CA GLU A 58 7.20 -29.58 21.55
C GLU A 58 7.81 -28.47 20.69
N PRO A 59 8.01 -27.25 21.22
CA PRO A 59 8.60 -26.16 20.46
C PRO A 59 10.05 -26.46 20.08
N THR A 60 10.39 -26.24 18.81
CA THR A 60 11.75 -26.46 18.30
C THR A 60 12.26 -25.23 17.56
N LEU A 61 13.58 -25.02 17.60
CA LEU A 61 14.25 -23.98 16.81
C LEU A 61 14.73 -24.49 15.44
N GLN A 62 14.38 -25.73 15.08
CA GLN A 62 14.87 -26.36 13.85
C GLN A 62 14.50 -25.56 12.59
N ALA A 63 13.28 -25.00 12.54
CA ALA A 63 12.85 -24.19 11.40
C ALA A 63 13.71 -22.91 11.23
N TRP A 64 14.12 -22.29 12.33
CA TRP A 64 15.02 -21.13 12.33
C TRP A 64 16.43 -21.51 11.90
N VAL A 65 16.95 -22.62 12.41
CA VAL A 65 18.27 -23.16 12.02
C VAL A 65 18.26 -23.52 10.53
N ASP A 66 17.23 -24.19 10.03
CA ASP A 66 17.08 -24.56 8.61
C ASP A 66 17.00 -23.33 7.70
N ALA A 67 16.33 -22.26 8.14
CA ALA A 67 16.21 -21.01 7.40
C ALA A 67 17.53 -20.23 7.36
N LEU A 68 18.28 -20.19 8.46
CA LEU A 68 19.53 -19.44 8.59
C LEU A 68 20.76 -20.21 8.06
N SER A 69 20.75 -21.54 8.15
CA SER A 69 21.84 -22.40 7.65
C SER A 69 21.89 -22.49 6.12
N GLY A 70 20.85 -22.05 5.42
CA GLY A 70 20.77 -22.09 3.97
C GLY A 70 20.44 -23.47 3.39
N VAL A 71 20.17 -24.48 4.24
CA VAL A 71 19.81 -25.85 3.83
C VAL A 71 18.56 -25.86 2.95
N ARG A 72 17.62 -24.93 3.17
CA ARG A 72 16.39 -24.76 2.38
C ARG A 72 16.43 -23.60 1.39
N GLY A 73 17.60 -23.00 1.15
CA GLY A 73 17.80 -21.84 0.27
C GLY A 73 18.29 -20.58 1.00
N ASN A 74 18.75 -19.59 0.24
CA ASN A 74 19.28 -18.34 0.80
C ASN A 74 18.14 -17.40 1.23
N PHE A 75 17.77 -17.45 2.52
CA PHE A 75 16.76 -16.59 3.12
C PHE A 75 17.25 -15.15 3.39
N ILE A 76 18.51 -15.00 3.78
CA ILE A 76 19.07 -13.71 4.24
C ILE A 76 19.18 -12.70 3.09
N THR A 77 19.63 -13.11 1.92
CA THR A 77 19.83 -12.17 0.80
C THR A 77 18.52 -11.53 0.33
N PRO A 78 17.42 -12.28 0.04
CA PRO A 78 16.14 -11.68 -0.30
C PRO A 78 15.55 -10.80 0.82
N PHE A 79 15.74 -11.20 2.09
CA PHE A 79 15.27 -10.41 3.23
C PHE A 79 15.96 -9.04 3.30
N VAL A 80 17.28 -9.00 3.18
CA VAL A 80 18.07 -7.75 3.18
C VAL A 80 17.74 -6.91 1.94
N ASN A 81 17.67 -7.52 0.76
CA ASN A 81 17.32 -6.81 -0.47
C ASN A 81 15.94 -6.15 -0.37
N SER A 82 14.94 -6.87 0.13
CA SER A 82 13.58 -6.34 0.27
C SER A 82 13.51 -5.22 1.31
N THR A 83 14.22 -5.38 2.43
CA THR A 83 14.30 -4.36 3.49
C THR A 83 14.96 -3.08 2.95
N LEU A 84 16.09 -3.22 2.26
CA LEU A 84 16.83 -2.09 1.69
C LEU A 84 16.00 -1.37 0.62
N ILE A 85 15.43 -2.12 -0.33
CA ILE A 85 14.60 -1.56 -1.40
C ILE A 85 13.35 -0.89 -0.81
N GLY A 86 12.68 -1.52 0.16
CA GLY A 86 11.49 -0.99 0.81
C GLY A 86 11.76 0.33 1.56
N LEU A 87 12.84 0.38 2.34
CA LEU A 87 13.24 1.60 3.06
C LEU A 87 13.66 2.71 2.09
N ALA A 88 14.48 2.39 1.09
CA ALA A 88 14.90 3.36 0.08
C ALA A 88 13.71 3.91 -0.73
N ALA A 89 12.80 3.03 -1.18
CA ALA A 89 11.61 3.43 -1.90
C ALA A 89 10.67 4.28 -1.04
N THR A 90 10.50 3.94 0.24
CA THR A 90 9.67 4.73 1.17
C THR A 90 10.28 6.11 1.39
N ALA A 91 11.59 6.19 1.63
CA ALA A 91 12.29 7.46 1.82
C ALA A 91 12.18 8.36 0.58
N LEU A 92 12.43 7.81 -0.61
CA LEU A 92 12.28 8.53 -1.88
C LEU A 92 10.82 8.96 -2.13
N SER A 93 9.85 8.08 -1.87
CA SER A 93 8.44 8.37 -2.05
C SER A 93 7.96 9.50 -1.13
N VAL A 94 8.37 9.48 0.14
CA VAL A 94 8.03 10.56 1.10
C VAL A 94 8.71 11.86 0.71
N ALA A 95 9.98 11.84 0.32
CA ALA A 95 10.71 13.03 -0.12
C ALA A 95 10.06 13.67 -1.35
N LEU A 96 9.86 12.92 -2.42
CA LEU A 96 9.24 13.43 -3.66
C LEU A 96 7.76 13.79 -3.45
N GLY A 97 7.02 12.97 -2.71
CA GLY A 97 5.60 13.20 -2.42
C GLY A 97 5.36 14.45 -1.57
N SER A 98 6.22 14.70 -0.56
CA SER A 98 6.12 15.91 0.26
C SER A 98 6.44 17.19 -0.52
N MET A 99 7.44 17.16 -1.40
CA MET A 99 7.74 18.28 -2.29
C MET A 99 6.59 18.56 -3.26
N ALA A 100 5.99 17.52 -3.86
CA ALA A 100 4.83 17.66 -4.73
C ALA A 100 3.61 18.21 -3.99
N ALA A 101 3.35 17.73 -2.77
CA ALA A 101 2.26 18.22 -1.92
C ALA A 101 2.47 19.68 -1.52
N TYR A 102 3.71 20.07 -1.17
CA TYR A 102 4.04 21.47 -0.88
C TYR A 102 3.78 22.38 -2.08
N ALA A 103 4.21 21.95 -3.27
CA ALA A 103 3.95 22.70 -4.49
C ALA A 103 2.43 22.91 -4.67
N LEU A 104 1.65 21.84 -4.59
CA LEU A 104 0.19 21.84 -4.74
C LEU A 104 -0.54 22.77 -3.76
N VAL A 105 -0.04 22.94 -2.53
CA VAL A 105 -0.67 23.85 -1.55
C VAL A 105 -0.21 25.30 -1.76
N ARG A 106 1.01 25.53 -2.24
CA ARG A 106 1.61 26.87 -2.27
C ARG A 106 1.42 27.62 -3.60
N PHE A 107 1.34 26.90 -4.73
CA PHE A 107 1.25 27.51 -6.06
C PHE A 107 -0.11 27.27 -6.71
N PRO A 108 -0.67 28.22 -7.47
CA PRO A 108 -1.88 28.00 -8.25
C PRO A 108 -1.58 27.07 -9.44
N PHE A 109 -2.22 25.92 -9.48
CA PHE A 109 -2.17 24.97 -10.59
C PHE A 109 -3.39 25.16 -11.49
N GLN A 110 -3.13 25.17 -12.79
CA GLN A 110 -4.15 25.13 -13.83
C GLN A 110 -3.72 24.09 -14.86
N VAL A 111 -4.09 22.84 -14.60
CA VAL A 111 -3.74 21.72 -15.49
C VAL A 111 -4.94 21.39 -16.35
N ARG A 112 -4.80 21.52 -17.67
CA ARG A 112 -5.85 21.09 -18.60
C ARG A 112 -5.93 19.57 -18.62
N LEU A 113 -7.12 19.00 -18.40
CA LEU A 113 -7.31 17.55 -18.33
C LEU A 113 -6.76 16.82 -19.57
N LEU A 114 -6.98 17.39 -20.77
CA LEU A 114 -6.46 16.81 -22.02
C LEU A 114 -4.93 16.74 -22.08
N ALA A 115 -4.21 17.70 -21.48
CA ALA A 115 -2.75 17.64 -21.41
C ALA A 115 -2.30 16.49 -20.49
N GLY A 116 -3.01 16.26 -19.38
CA GLY A 116 -2.77 15.12 -18.49
C GLY A 116 -3.11 13.77 -19.13
N VAL A 117 -4.19 13.68 -19.91
CA VAL A 117 -4.53 12.47 -20.68
C VAL A 117 -3.48 12.20 -21.76
N ALA A 118 -3.06 13.23 -22.50
CA ALA A 118 -2.00 13.11 -23.49
C ALA A 118 -0.67 12.67 -22.86
N PHE A 119 -0.33 13.18 -21.68
CA PHE A 119 0.82 12.71 -20.91
C PHE A 119 0.75 11.20 -20.67
N ALA A 120 -0.39 10.69 -20.18
CA ALA A 120 -0.56 9.26 -19.90
C ALA A 120 -0.45 8.41 -21.17
N VAL A 121 -1.08 8.85 -22.27
CA VAL A 121 -1.04 8.16 -23.56
C VAL A 121 0.37 8.13 -24.13
N VAL A 122 1.11 9.24 -24.08
CA VAL A 122 2.48 9.31 -24.59
C VAL A 122 3.45 8.57 -23.68
N ALA A 123 3.25 8.58 -22.36
CA ALA A 123 4.10 7.84 -21.43
C ALA A 123 3.97 6.33 -21.64
N ILE A 124 2.74 5.81 -21.71
CA ILE A 124 2.48 4.37 -21.90
C ILE A 124 2.78 3.97 -23.34
N GLY A 125 2.21 4.67 -24.31
CA GLY A 125 2.37 4.38 -25.73
C GLY A 125 3.80 4.59 -26.21
N GLY A 126 4.45 5.67 -25.79
CA GLY A 126 5.85 5.95 -26.12
C GLY A 126 6.81 4.93 -25.53
N PHE A 127 6.54 4.42 -24.31
CA PHE A 127 7.33 3.34 -23.74
C PHE A 127 7.25 2.06 -24.59
N LEU A 128 6.04 1.64 -24.96
CA LEU A 128 5.82 0.48 -25.83
C LEU A 128 6.48 0.66 -27.19
N LEU A 129 6.35 1.84 -27.81
CA LEU A 129 6.94 2.14 -29.11
C LEU A 129 8.48 2.10 -29.06
N LEU A 130 9.07 2.72 -28.04
CA LEU A 130 10.52 2.74 -27.83
C LEU A 130 11.08 1.35 -27.57
N GLN A 131 10.35 0.50 -26.85
CA GLN A 131 10.79 -0.85 -26.53
C GLN A 131 10.57 -1.83 -27.68
N ASP A 132 9.35 -1.91 -28.22
CA ASP A 132 8.93 -2.97 -29.13
C ASP A 132 9.25 -2.67 -30.59
N VAL A 133 9.24 -1.39 -30.99
CA VAL A 133 9.54 -0.98 -32.37
C VAL A 133 11.00 -0.57 -32.52
N LEU A 134 11.52 0.25 -31.59
CA LEU A 134 12.89 0.76 -31.64
C LEU A 134 13.91 -0.14 -30.92
N GLY A 135 13.45 -1.21 -30.26
CA GLY A 135 14.33 -2.21 -29.64
C GLY A 135 15.16 -1.68 -28.46
N LEU A 136 14.77 -0.56 -27.86
CA LEU A 136 15.52 0.02 -26.74
C LEU A 136 15.38 -0.82 -25.47
N LYS A 137 16.46 -0.86 -24.67
CA LYS A 137 16.43 -1.48 -23.34
C LYS A 137 15.42 -0.76 -22.45
N ARG A 138 14.86 -1.48 -21.47
CA ARG A 138 13.75 -1.00 -20.60
C ARG A 138 14.04 0.34 -19.93
N VAL A 139 15.25 0.52 -19.38
CA VAL A 139 15.62 1.74 -18.64
C VAL A 139 15.67 2.98 -19.54
N PRO A 140 16.39 3.00 -20.68
CA PRO A 140 16.37 4.15 -21.58
C PRO A 140 15.00 4.36 -22.25
N ALA A 141 14.23 3.31 -22.51
CA ALA A 141 12.86 3.44 -23.04
C ALA A 141 11.94 4.16 -22.05
N LEU A 142 11.98 3.81 -20.75
CA LEU A 142 11.23 4.50 -19.70
C LEU A 142 11.63 5.98 -19.60
N GLY A 143 12.93 6.26 -19.58
CA GLY A 143 13.44 7.63 -19.50
C GLY A 143 13.02 8.46 -20.70
N GLY A 144 13.19 7.93 -21.91
CA GLY A 144 12.78 8.60 -23.15
C GLY A 144 11.29 8.86 -23.23
N ALA A 145 10.46 7.86 -22.88
CA ALA A 145 9.01 8.00 -22.86
C ALA A 145 8.54 9.06 -21.85
N LEU A 146 9.13 9.10 -20.65
CA LEU A 146 8.77 10.08 -19.62
C LEU A 146 9.12 11.51 -20.06
N VAL A 147 10.32 11.71 -20.62
CA VAL A 147 10.75 13.03 -21.12
C VAL A 147 9.88 13.49 -22.28
N ALA A 148 9.58 12.59 -23.22
CA ALA A 148 8.68 12.89 -24.34
C ALA A 148 7.27 13.23 -23.85
N ALA A 149 6.72 12.45 -22.93
CA ALA A 149 5.40 12.69 -22.35
C ALA A 149 5.33 14.03 -21.63
N LEU A 150 6.34 14.37 -20.84
CA LEU A 150 6.40 15.65 -20.13
C LEU A 150 6.50 16.83 -21.12
N ALA A 151 7.36 16.73 -22.14
CA ALA A 151 7.49 17.77 -23.16
C ALA A 151 6.18 18.00 -23.93
N VAL A 152 5.51 16.90 -24.33
CA VAL A 152 4.20 16.96 -24.99
C VAL A 152 3.16 17.58 -24.06
N SER A 153 3.09 17.16 -22.79
CA SER A 153 2.15 17.70 -21.82
C SER A 153 2.33 19.20 -21.59
N ILE A 154 3.58 19.67 -21.50
CA ILE A 154 3.89 21.10 -21.31
C ILE A 154 3.48 21.91 -22.56
N ALA A 155 3.83 21.42 -23.75
CA ALA A 155 3.45 22.06 -25.01
C ALA A 155 1.93 22.14 -25.18
N LEU A 156 1.23 21.04 -24.87
CA LEU A 156 -0.23 20.96 -24.91
C LEU A 156 -0.89 21.86 -23.86
N ASN A 157 -0.30 22.00 -22.67
CA ASN A 157 -0.84 22.90 -21.64
C ASN A 157 -0.70 24.38 -22.03
N ALA A 158 0.24 24.73 -22.92
CA ALA A 158 0.33 26.08 -23.49
C ALA A 158 -0.79 26.37 -24.52
N LEU A 159 -1.29 25.36 -25.22
CA LEU A 159 -2.36 25.48 -26.21
C LEU A 159 -3.74 25.51 -25.55
N ARG A 160 -4.66 26.34 -26.06
CA ARG A 160 -6.07 26.45 -25.60
C ARG A 160 -6.87 25.19 -25.95
N LEU A 161 -6.57 24.09 -25.27
CA LEU A 161 -7.27 22.82 -25.45
C LEU A 161 -8.69 22.91 -24.87
N PRO A 162 -9.68 22.31 -25.54
CA PRO A 162 -11.04 22.22 -25.03
C PRO A 162 -11.08 21.28 -23.81
N GLY A 163 -11.92 21.60 -22.82
CA GLY A 163 -12.18 20.73 -21.68
C GLY A 163 -11.96 21.39 -20.31
N PRO A 164 -12.19 20.64 -19.22
CA PRO A 164 -12.09 21.16 -17.87
C PRO A 164 -10.63 21.47 -17.51
N VAL A 165 -10.44 22.61 -16.84
CA VAL A 165 -9.17 22.99 -16.22
C VAL A 165 -9.23 22.54 -14.77
N LEU A 166 -8.34 21.64 -14.37
CA LEU A 166 -8.23 21.17 -13.00
C LEU A 166 -7.45 22.21 -12.19
N GLY A 167 -8.11 22.76 -11.17
CA GLY A 167 -7.50 23.59 -10.14
C GLY A 167 -6.90 22.76 -9.00
N ASN A 168 -6.32 23.44 -8.03
CA ASN A 168 -5.75 22.80 -6.84
C ASN A 168 -6.80 21.97 -6.09
N ASP A 169 -7.98 22.53 -5.86
CA ASP A 169 -9.06 21.87 -5.12
C ASP A 169 -9.55 20.60 -5.82
N ASP A 170 -9.64 20.62 -7.16
CA ASP A 170 -10.03 19.44 -7.94
C ASP A 170 -8.99 18.32 -7.82
N VAL A 171 -7.70 18.67 -7.87
CA VAL A 171 -6.59 17.72 -7.75
C VAL A 171 -6.54 17.14 -6.33
N VAL A 172 -6.70 17.99 -5.30
CA VAL A 172 -6.73 17.55 -3.90
C VAL A 172 -7.95 16.66 -3.64
N PHE A 173 -9.12 17.08 -4.11
CA PHE A 173 -10.35 16.29 -4.00
C PHE A 173 -10.18 14.92 -4.67
N TRP A 174 -9.60 14.88 -5.87
CA TRP A 174 -9.31 13.63 -6.55
C TRP A 174 -8.39 12.72 -5.72
N PHE A 175 -7.28 13.24 -5.18
CA PHE A 175 -6.37 12.45 -4.32
C PHE A 175 -7.05 11.90 -3.06
N VAL A 176 -7.86 12.72 -2.38
CA VAL A 176 -8.59 12.30 -1.18
C VAL A 176 -9.63 11.24 -1.55
N SER A 177 -10.33 11.42 -2.67
CA SER A 177 -11.34 10.46 -3.15
C SER A 177 -10.74 9.08 -3.37
N GLN A 178 -9.58 8.96 -4.03
CA GLN A 178 -8.91 7.67 -4.30
C GLN A 178 -8.52 6.91 -3.03
N ARG A 179 -8.35 7.61 -1.91
CA ARG A 179 -8.06 7.00 -0.60
C ARG A 179 -9.32 6.59 0.16
N MET A 180 -10.47 7.22 -0.14
CA MET A 180 -11.77 6.90 0.46
C MET A 180 -12.57 5.88 -0.36
N PHE A 181 -12.27 5.71 -1.64
CA PHE A 181 -12.91 4.72 -2.50
C PHE A 181 -12.72 3.26 -2.03
N PRO A 182 -11.55 2.80 -1.56
CA PRO A 182 -11.42 1.40 -1.13
C PRO A 182 -12.40 1.02 0.00
N PRO A 183 -12.59 1.84 1.06
CA PRO A 183 -13.65 1.63 2.04
C PRO A 183 -15.08 1.71 1.49
N ILE A 184 -15.36 2.65 0.56
CA ILE A 184 -16.71 2.82 0.00
C ILE A 184 -17.09 1.66 -0.91
N VAL A 185 -16.14 1.19 -1.73
CA VAL A 185 -16.34 0.05 -2.63
C VAL A 185 -16.52 -1.24 -1.83
N THR A 186 -15.78 -1.45 -0.74
CA THR A 186 -15.99 -2.61 0.14
C THR A 186 -17.32 -2.54 0.88
N ALA A 187 -17.72 -1.36 1.38
CA ALA A 187 -19.03 -1.16 2.02
C ALA A 187 -20.19 -1.38 1.03
N PHE A 188 -20.07 -0.89 -0.19
CA PHE A 188 -21.07 -1.07 -1.24
C PHE A 188 -21.16 -2.52 -1.71
N ALA A 189 -20.01 -3.21 -1.86
CA ALA A 189 -19.99 -4.63 -2.16
C ALA A 189 -20.66 -5.47 -1.06
N LEU A 190 -20.44 -5.15 0.22
CA LEU A 190 -21.14 -5.78 1.33
C LEU A 190 -22.64 -5.47 1.30
N TYR A 191 -23.05 -4.25 1.00
CA TYR A 191 -24.46 -3.86 0.92
C TYR A 191 -25.23 -4.52 -0.24
N LEU A 192 -24.56 -4.86 -1.34
CA LEU A 192 -25.18 -5.59 -2.46
C LEU A 192 -25.22 -7.10 -2.27
N LEU A 193 -24.38 -7.63 -1.39
CA LEU A 193 -24.23 -9.08 -1.14
C LEU A 193 -25.13 -9.58 -0.01
N TYR A 194 -25.70 -8.66 0.78
CA TYR A 194 -26.71 -8.90 1.83
C TYR A 194 -28.00 -8.14 1.52
#